data_AF-A0A5K1JEW9-F1
#
_entry.id   AF-A0A5K1JEW9-F1
#
_cell.length_a   1.000
_cell.length_b   1.000
_cell.length_c   1.000
_cell.angle_alpha   90.00
_cell.angle_beta   90.00
_cell.angle_gamma   90.00
#
_symmetry.space_group_name_H-M   'P 1'
#
loop_
_entity.id
_entity.type
_entity.pdbx_description
1 polymer ?
#
loop_
_entity_poly.entity_id
_entity_poly.type
_entity_poly.pdbx_seq_one_letter_code
_entity_poly.pdbx_strand_id
1 'polypeptide(L)'
;MKNRDNIYKAFLNAIDEDLRGICEVNKTTERPLPCPYCGEKDVERLAKALVSVLEEHSPDIPWLVPEQYRADVHEARELLTAATLALLPLYFPPRDSCMDSIATVMSMFEHGRNAGFKSAGALLFEEVATGMKYSARKHAYVPSSFVRHIDGKKPCDRLHRDGSRGFTADEDDAVMFYKRYLKVQRRVFDMNRRFNFELCVKRPFEALSDERHTFYCKEEKMEIDLATKVKKLQDRYTLNLAQAKGYDLLDKLMINALLAYLRDETATVAARESYLSQTERLIDGSVKFPHTTSPKEGVDVDRIA
;
A
#
# COMPACT_ATOMS: atom_id res chain seq x y z
N MET A 1 -20.67 -9.29 -2.57
CA MET A 1 -20.80 -10.40 -1.59
C MET A 1 -19.88 -11.59 -1.86
N LYS A 2 -19.87 -12.26 -3.03
CA LYS A 2 -19.09 -13.51 -3.22
C LYS A 2 -17.57 -13.46 -2.95
N ASN A 3 -16.88 -12.35 -3.23
CA ASN A 3 -15.40 -12.30 -3.13
C ASN A 3 -14.90 -12.31 -1.66
N ARG A 4 -15.60 -11.58 -0.81
CA ARG A 4 -15.18 -11.30 0.58
C ARG A 4 -15.39 -12.53 1.48
N ASP A 5 -16.47 -13.30 1.26
CA ASP A 5 -16.67 -14.61 1.88
C ASP A 5 -15.63 -15.64 1.41
N ASN A 6 -15.22 -15.58 0.15
CA ASN A 6 -14.18 -16.46 -0.37
C ASN A 6 -12.81 -16.15 0.27
N ILE A 7 -12.45 -14.87 0.38
CA ILE A 7 -11.22 -14.44 1.06
C ILE A 7 -11.21 -14.91 2.52
N TYR A 8 -12.31 -14.72 3.24
CA TYR A 8 -12.37 -15.14 4.64
C TYR A 8 -12.32 -16.67 4.80
N LYS A 9 -12.99 -17.43 3.92
CA LYS A 9 -12.86 -18.89 3.90
C LYS A 9 -11.43 -19.33 3.59
N ALA A 10 -10.77 -18.69 2.62
CA ALA A 10 -9.38 -18.97 2.29
C ALA A 10 -8.46 -18.68 3.49
N PHE A 11 -8.68 -17.57 4.19
CA PHE A 11 -7.98 -17.24 5.42
C PHE A 11 -8.19 -18.29 6.51
N LEU A 12 -9.43 -18.71 6.79
CA LEU A 12 -9.72 -19.76 7.76
C LEU A 12 -9.10 -21.12 7.39
N ASN A 13 -8.92 -21.39 6.10
CA ASN A 13 -8.25 -22.60 5.62
C ASN A 13 -6.72 -22.51 5.70
N ALA A 14 -6.17 -21.29 5.74
CA ALA A 14 -4.73 -21.03 5.80
C ALA A 14 -4.17 -20.99 7.24
N ILE A 15 -5.02 -20.97 8.25
CA ILE A 15 -4.63 -20.94 9.67
C ILE A 15 -4.81 -22.30 10.35
N ASP A 16 -4.05 -22.52 11.43
CA ASP A 16 -4.09 -23.75 12.23
C ASP A 16 -5.50 -24.02 12.78
N GLU A 17 -5.86 -25.30 12.93
CA GLU A 17 -7.19 -25.72 13.40
C GLU A 17 -7.55 -25.15 14.77
N ASP A 18 -6.56 -25.07 15.67
CA ASP A 18 -6.72 -24.48 17.01
C ASP A 18 -7.10 -22.99 16.94
N LEU A 19 -6.45 -22.22 16.05
CA LEU A 19 -6.74 -20.80 15.86
C LEU A 19 -8.09 -20.59 15.16
N ARG A 20 -8.44 -21.47 14.22
CA ARG A 20 -9.75 -21.46 13.56
C ARG A 20 -10.89 -21.72 14.55
N GLY A 21 -10.71 -22.63 15.51
CA GLY A 21 -11.70 -22.91 16.56
C GLY A 21 -12.05 -21.69 17.41
N ILE A 22 -11.11 -20.75 17.60
CA ILE A 22 -11.33 -19.50 18.35
C ILE A 22 -12.34 -18.58 17.63
N CYS A 23 -12.37 -18.61 16.28
CA CYS A 23 -13.31 -17.82 15.49
C CYS A 23 -14.77 -18.26 15.70
N GLU A 24 -15.02 -19.55 15.98
CA GLU A 24 -16.37 -20.12 16.10
C GLU A 24 -17.12 -19.68 17.37
N VAL A 25 -16.41 -19.13 18.36
CA VAL A 25 -16.97 -18.63 19.62
C VAL A 25 -17.59 -17.24 19.45
N ASN A 26 -17.17 -16.47 18.44
CA ASN A 26 -17.67 -15.12 18.13
C ASN A 26 -18.83 -15.12 17.12
N LYS A 27 -19.91 -15.87 17.38
CA LYS A 27 -21.09 -16.00 16.48
C LYS A 27 -21.90 -14.71 16.29
N THR A 28 -21.54 -13.61 16.94
CA THR A 28 -22.28 -12.34 16.92
C THR A 28 -21.75 -11.34 15.89
N THR A 29 -20.67 -11.67 15.18
CA THR A 29 -19.98 -10.76 14.24
C THR A 29 -19.81 -11.44 12.89
N GLU A 30 -20.01 -10.70 11.79
CA GLU A 30 -19.65 -11.20 10.47
C GLU A 30 -18.13 -11.33 10.35
N ARG A 31 -17.65 -12.56 10.10
CA ARG A 31 -16.24 -12.89 9.84
C ARG A 31 -15.28 -12.47 10.98
N PRO A 32 -15.44 -13.06 12.18
CA PRO A 32 -14.61 -12.75 13.32
C PRO A 32 -13.15 -13.17 13.08
N LEU A 33 -12.24 -12.41 13.68
CA LEU A 33 -10.83 -12.79 13.74
C LEU A 33 -10.59 -13.72 14.94
N PRO A 34 -9.58 -14.60 14.87
CA PRO A 34 -9.11 -15.31 16.05
C PRO A 34 -8.64 -14.30 17.10
N CYS A 35 -9.24 -14.32 18.28
CA CYS A 35 -8.90 -13.38 19.36
C CYS A 35 -7.50 -13.74 19.93
N PRO A 36 -6.53 -12.80 19.93
CA PRO A 36 -5.10 -13.06 20.04
C PRO A 36 -4.63 -12.98 21.50
N TYR A 37 -5.24 -13.74 22.39
CA TYR A 37 -4.51 -14.11 23.63
C TYR A 37 -3.40 -15.15 23.35
N CYS A 38 -3.01 -15.29 22.09
CA CYS A 38 -2.12 -16.31 21.55
C CYS A 38 -0.62 -15.88 21.55
N GLY A 39 -0.32 -14.62 21.86
CA GLY A 39 1.05 -14.08 21.92
C GLY A 39 1.70 -13.82 20.55
N GLU A 40 2.89 -13.21 20.56
CA GLU A 40 3.63 -12.71 19.38
C GLU A 40 3.63 -13.69 18.19
N LYS A 41 3.99 -14.95 18.43
CA LYS A 41 4.13 -15.97 17.37
C LYS A 41 2.84 -16.24 16.62
N ASP A 42 1.73 -16.29 17.33
CA ASP A 42 0.45 -16.60 16.69
C ASP A 42 -0.11 -15.36 15.99
N VAL A 43 0.12 -14.15 16.51
CA VAL A 43 -0.18 -12.91 15.78
C VAL A 43 0.60 -12.83 14.47
N GLU A 44 1.89 -13.17 14.48
CA GLU A 44 2.70 -13.22 13.26
C GLU A 44 2.16 -14.24 12.25
N ARG A 45 1.80 -15.45 12.70
CA ARG A 45 1.23 -16.48 11.83
C ARG A 45 -0.08 -16.03 11.18
N LEU A 46 -0.97 -15.43 11.97
CA LEU A 46 -2.24 -14.90 11.47
C LEU A 46 -2.03 -13.78 10.46
N ALA A 47 -1.09 -12.87 10.73
CA ALA A 47 -0.75 -11.79 9.82
C ALA A 47 -0.23 -12.33 8.49
N LYS A 48 0.70 -13.30 8.53
CA LYS A 48 1.26 -13.96 7.35
C LYS A 48 0.18 -14.64 6.51
N ALA A 49 -0.64 -15.47 7.15
CA ALA A 49 -1.73 -16.17 6.48
C ALA A 49 -2.71 -15.19 5.80
N LEU A 50 -3.07 -14.09 6.49
CA LEU A 50 -3.94 -13.08 5.91
C LEU A 50 -3.29 -12.36 4.73
N VAL A 51 -2.03 -11.92 4.86
CA VAL A 51 -1.31 -11.23 3.78
C VAL A 51 -1.18 -12.12 2.56
N SER A 52 -0.79 -13.40 2.72
CA SER A 52 -0.68 -14.34 1.60
C SER A 52 -2.01 -14.49 0.86
N VAL A 53 -3.12 -14.68 1.59
CA VAL A 53 -4.46 -14.78 0.97
C VAL A 53 -4.84 -13.50 0.24
N LEU A 54 -4.55 -12.33 0.81
CA LEU A 54 -4.87 -11.05 0.18
C LEU A 54 -4.04 -10.78 -1.07
N GLU A 55 -2.75 -11.11 -1.07
CA GLU A 55 -1.87 -10.94 -2.23
C GLU A 55 -2.28 -11.85 -3.39
N GLU A 56 -2.79 -13.06 -3.11
CA GLU A 56 -3.35 -13.95 -4.14
C GLU A 56 -4.65 -13.39 -4.75
N HIS A 57 -5.54 -12.83 -3.92
CA HIS A 57 -6.86 -12.37 -4.35
C HIS A 57 -6.84 -10.95 -4.94
N SER A 58 -5.86 -10.15 -4.54
CA SER A 58 -5.67 -8.77 -4.97
C SER A 58 -4.18 -8.53 -5.26
N PRO A 59 -3.65 -9.13 -6.33
CA PRO A 59 -2.24 -9.01 -6.67
C PRO A 59 -1.88 -7.56 -6.98
N ASP A 60 -0.61 -7.24 -6.73
CA ASP A 60 -0.09 -5.92 -7.03
C ASP A 60 -0.26 -5.57 -8.50
N ILE A 61 -0.61 -4.30 -8.75
CA ILE A 61 -0.54 -3.75 -10.09
C ILE A 61 0.93 -3.74 -10.48
N PRO A 62 1.33 -4.39 -11.59
CA PRO A 62 2.72 -4.35 -12.03
C PRO A 62 3.21 -2.91 -12.09
N TRP A 63 4.44 -2.68 -11.62
CA TRP A 63 5.11 -1.36 -11.55
C TRP A 63 4.67 -0.44 -10.41
N LEU A 64 3.59 -0.75 -9.68
CA LEU A 64 3.25 0.01 -8.47
C LEU A 64 4.27 -0.26 -7.36
N VAL A 65 4.76 -1.49 -7.26
CA VAL A 65 5.85 -1.88 -6.35
C VAL A 65 7.11 -2.14 -7.18
N PRO A 66 8.12 -1.25 -7.14
CA PRO A 66 9.43 -1.50 -7.74
C PRO A 66 10.07 -2.76 -7.18
N GLU A 67 10.78 -3.52 -8.03
CA GLU A 67 11.39 -4.81 -7.64
C GLU A 67 12.25 -4.69 -6.37
N GLN A 68 13.03 -3.62 -6.29
CA GLN A 68 13.93 -3.36 -5.16
C GLN A 68 13.22 -3.19 -3.81
N TYR A 69 11.92 -2.85 -3.81
CA TYR A 69 11.14 -2.63 -2.59
C TYR A 69 10.16 -3.77 -2.29
N ARG A 70 10.07 -4.81 -3.11
CA ARG A 70 9.07 -5.88 -2.92
C ARG A 70 9.20 -6.58 -1.58
N ALA A 71 10.43 -6.92 -1.18
CA ALA A 71 10.70 -7.55 0.10
C ALA A 71 10.31 -6.62 1.27
N ASP A 72 10.66 -5.34 1.19
CA ASP A 72 10.31 -4.34 2.21
C ASP A 72 8.79 -4.15 2.32
N VAL A 73 8.09 -4.05 1.18
CA VAL A 73 6.63 -3.90 1.14
C VAL A 73 5.94 -5.13 1.71
N HIS A 74 6.40 -6.33 1.37
CA HIS A 74 5.84 -7.57 1.90
C HIS A 74 6.08 -7.71 3.41
N GLU A 75 7.31 -7.46 3.89
CA GLU A 75 7.62 -7.42 5.33
C GLU A 75 6.74 -6.40 6.06
N ALA A 76 6.55 -5.22 5.48
CA ALA A 76 5.71 -4.19 6.07
C ALA A 76 4.22 -4.53 6.08
N ARG A 77 3.71 -5.25 5.07
CA ARG A 77 2.35 -5.81 5.07
C ARG A 77 2.15 -6.74 6.26
N GLU A 78 3.06 -7.68 6.45
CA GLU A 78 2.98 -8.62 7.59
C GLU A 78 3.03 -7.88 8.92
N LEU A 79 3.98 -6.95 9.10
CA LEU A 79 4.16 -6.22 10.35
C LEU A 79 2.99 -5.29 10.68
N LEU A 80 2.45 -4.56 9.69
CA LEU A 80 1.31 -3.68 9.93
C LEU A 80 0.04 -4.48 10.20
N THR A 81 -0.12 -5.62 9.54
CA THR A 81 -1.23 -6.56 9.80
C THR A 81 -1.14 -7.13 11.19
N ALA A 82 0.04 -7.59 11.62
CA ALA A 82 0.29 -8.08 12.97
C ALA A 82 -0.02 -6.99 14.02
N ALA A 83 0.43 -5.76 13.78
CA ALA A 83 0.12 -4.63 14.66
C ALA A 83 -1.38 -4.38 14.78
N THR A 84 -2.11 -4.46 13.67
CA THR A 84 -3.57 -4.26 13.63
C THR A 84 -4.32 -5.43 14.29
N LEU A 85 -3.89 -6.66 14.05
CA LEU A 85 -4.45 -7.87 14.67
C LEU A 85 -4.25 -7.88 16.19
N ALA A 86 -3.12 -7.36 16.69
CA ALA A 86 -2.90 -7.17 18.11
C ALA A 86 -3.74 -6.00 18.67
N LEU A 87 -3.84 -4.89 17.94
CA LEU A 87 -4.54 -3.69 18.39
C LEU A 87 -6.05 -3.92 18.57
N LEU A 88 -6.73 -4.46 17.56
CA LEU A 88 -8.19 -4.59 17.53
C LEU A 88 -8.77 -5.23 18.81
N PRO A 89 -8.34 -6.43 19.23
CA PRO A 89 -8.90 -7.11 20.40
C PRO A 89 -8.39 -6.56 21.74
N LEU A 90 -7.23 -5.90 21.79
CA LEU A 90 -6.73 -5.27 23.01
C LEU A 90 -7.51 -3.99 23.33
N TYR A 91 -7.88 -3.21 22.31
CA TYR A 91 -8.41 -1.85 22.47
C TYR A 91 -9.88 -1.70 22.10
N PHE A 92 -10.45 -2.62 21.33
CA PHE A 92 -11.83 -2.54 20.85
C PHE A 92 -12.67 -3.73 21.36
N PRO A 93 -14.00 -3.54 21.49
CA PRO A 93 -14.92 -4.62 21.82
C PRO A 93 -14.78 -5.82 20.87
N PRO A 94 -15.05 -7.07 21.31
CA PRO A 94 -14.92 -8.26 20.47
C PRO A 94 -15.69 -8.18 19.14
N ARG A 95 -16.84 -7.49 19.14
CA ARG A 95 -17.65 -7.28 17.93
C ARG A 95 -16.95 -6.48 16.84
N ASP A 96 -15.93 -5.70 17.20
CA ASP A 96 -15.15 -4.86 16.32
C ASP A 96 -13.82 -5.55 15.94
N SER A 97 -13.61 -6.81 16.33
CA SER A 97 -12.45 -7.64 15.94
C SER A 97 -12.80 -8.53 14.74
N CYS A 98 -12.95 -7.90 13.57
CA CYS A 98 -13.31 -8.57 12.32
C CYS A 98 -12.47 -8.06 11.13
N MET A 99 -12.60 -8.74 9.99
CA MET A 99 -11.88 -8.39 8.76
C MET A 99 -12.16 -6.95 8.28
N ASP A 100 -13.36 -6.43 8.55
CA ASP A 100 -13.73 -5.06 8.15
C ASP A 100 -13.00 -4.02 8.97
N SER A 101 -12.84 -4.26 10.27
CA SER A 101 -12.05 -3.40 11.13
C SER A 101 -10.58 -3.36 10.73
N ILE A 102 -10.02 -4.47 10.21
CA ILE A 102 -8.68 -4.46 9.60
C ILE A 102 -8.68 -3.50 8.41
N ALA A 103 -9.63 -3.65 7.48
CA ALA A 103 -9.71 -2.78 6.30
C ALA A 103 -9.86 -1.30 6.70
N THR A 104 -10.67 -1.00 7.72
CA THR A 104 -10.85 0.34 8.27
C THR A 104 -9.53 0.89 8.82
N VAL A 105 -8.81 0.15 9.68
CA VAL A 105 -7.52 0.61 10.22
C VAL A 105 -6.50 0.80 9.10
N MET A 106 -6.41 -0.14 8.15
CA MET A 106 -5.47 -0.03 7.02
C MET A 106 -5.77 1.17 6.12
N SER A 107 -7.05 1.52 5.92
CA SER A 107 -7.42 2.70 5.12
C SER A 107 -6.98 4.02 5.76
N MET A 108 -6.76 4.05 7.08
CA MET A 108 -6.31 5.24 7.81
C MET A 108 -4.82 5.56 7.59
N PHE A 109 -4.06 4.67 6.96
CA PHE A 109 -2.67 4.89 6.61
C PHE A 109 -2.56 5.64 5.28
N GLU A 110 -1.76 6.69 5.26
CA GLU A 110 -1.58 7.56 4.10
C GLU A 110 -0.14 8.02 4.04
N HIS A 111 0.40 8.14 2.82
CA HIS A 111 1.74 8.66 2.61
C HIS A 111 1.80 10.18 2.73
N GLY A 112 2.64 10.65 3.64
CA GLY A 112 2.91 12.06 3.83
C GLY A 112 4.01 12.57 2.92
N ARG A 113 3.74 13.61 2.13
CA ARG A 113 4.78 14.29 1.34
C ARG A 113 5.78 15.10 2.18
N ASN A 114 5.44 15.38 3.44
CA ASN A 114 6.25 16.15 4.37
C ASN A 114 6.68 15.28 5.55
N ALA A 115 7.91 15.48 6.05
CA ALA A 115 8.49 14.68 7.13
C ALA A 115 7.71 14.72 8.47
N GLY A 116 6.85 15.73 8.66
CA GLY A 116 6.00 15.86 9.85
C GLY A 116 4.57 15.33 9.69
N PHE A 117 4.20 14.83 8.51
CA PHE A 117 2.85 14.30 8.30
C PHE A 117 2.68 12.97 9.03
N LYS A 118 1.53 12.82 9.69
CA LYS A 118 1.13 11.57 10.34
C LYS A 118 -0.31 11.27 9.92
N SER A 119 -0.50 10.09 9.36
CA SER A 119 -1.81 9.59 9.00
C SER A 119 -2.64 9.29 10.26
N ALA A 120 -3.96 9.13 10.10
CA ALA A 120 -4.82 8.76 11.22
C ALA A 120 -4.41 7.40 11.82
N GLY A 121 -3.99 6.45 10.98
CA GLY A 121 -3.47 5.16 11.40
C GLY A 121 -2.18 5.31 12.23
N ALA A 122 -1.24 6.15 11.77
CA ALA A 122 -0.02 6.41 12.52
C ALA A 122 -0.30 7.06 13.88
N LEU A 123 -1.24 8.01 13.94
CA LEU A 123 -1.65 8.66 15.18
C LEU A 123 -2.31 7.69 16.17
N LEU A 124 -3.08 6.71 15.68
CA LEU A 124 -3.69 5.68 16.51
C LEU A 124 -2.63 4.86 17.26
N PHE A 125 -1.61 4.36 16.56
CA PHE A 125 -0.53 3.61 17.20
C PHE A 125 0.38 4.49 18.06
N GLU A 126 0.61 5.75 17.68
CA GLU A 126 1.34 6.69 18.54
C GLU A 126 0.60 7.01 19.83
N GLU A 127 -0.72 7.11 19.79
CA GLU A 127 -1.54 7.35 20.98
C GLU A 127 -1.41 6.19 21.97
N VAL A 128 -1.28 4.94 21.48
CA VAL A 128 -0.95 3.77 22.30
C VAL A 128 0.49 3.82 22.82
N ALA A 129 1.45 4.06 21.94
CA ALA A 129 2.87 4.00 22.28
C ALA A 129 3.33 5.13 23.22
N THR A 130 2.64 6.28 23.19
CA THR A 130 3.01 7.47 23.97
C THR A 130 2.01 7.82 25.06
N GLY A 131 0.77 7.31 24.99
CA GLY A 131 -0.32 7.76 25.86
C GLY A 131 -0.76 9.20 25.61
N MET A 132 -0.33 9.81 24.51
CA MET A 132 -0.60 11.20 24.18
C MET A 132 -1.30 11.26 22.83
N LYS A 133 -2.29 12.15 22.71
CA LYS A 133 -2.95 12.46 21.43
C LYS A 133 -2.69 13.88 21.02
N TYR A 134 -2.50 14.12 19.72
CA TYR A 134 -2.38 15.48 19.21
C TYR A 134 -3.76 16.17 19.21
N SER A 135 -3.86 17.31 19.88
CA SER A 135 -5.07 18.14 19.87
C SER A 135 -4.88 19.32 18.93
N ALA A 136 -5.51 19.28 17.77
CA ALA A 136 -5.52 20.40 16.83
C ALA A 136 -6.06 21.69 17.48
N ARG A 137 -7.08 21.59 18.34
CA ARG A 137 -7.62 22.76 19.07
C ARG A 137 -6.59 23.43 19.97
N LYS A 138 -5.75 22.64 20.64
CA LYS A 138 -4.71 23.14 21.56
C LYS A 138 -3.36 23.31 20.89
N HIS A 139 -3.22 22.92 19.63
CA HIS A 139 -1.96 22.82 18.89
C HIS A 139 -0.86 22.11 19.71
N ALA A 140 -1.23 21.09 20.49
CA ALA A 140 -0.34 20.43 21.44
C ALA A 140 -0.75 18.97 21.69
N TYR A 141 0.21 18.17 22.13
CA TYR A 141 -0.06 16.81 22.62
C TYR A 141 -0.67 16.87 24.02
N VAL A 142 -1.77 16.16 24.21
CA VAL A 142 -2.48 16.05 25.48
C VAL A 142 -2.63 14.59 25.90
N PRO A 143 -2.80 14.29 27.19
CA PRO A 143 -3.08 12.94 27.64
C PRO A 143 -4.28 12.34 26.88
N SER A 144 -4.06 11.14 26.38
CA SER A 144 -5.05 10.36 25.65
C SER A 144 -6.17 9.89 26.58
N SER A 145 -7.38 9.78 26.03
CA SER A 145 -8.51 9.12 26.68
C SER A 145 -8.67 7.65 26.24
N PHE A 146 -7.76 7.17 25.39
CA PHE A 146 -7.77 5.83 24.83
C PHE A 146 -7.50 4.80 25.94
N VAL A 147 -8.26 3.71 25.90
CA VAL A 147 -8.32 2.70 26.97
C VAL A 147 -8.27 1.34 26.33
N ARG A 148 -7.49 0.41 26.89
CA ARG A 148 -7.58 -1.00 26.54
C ARG A 148 -8.90 -1.58 26.99
N HIS A 149 -9.63 -2.17 26.05
CA HIS A 149 -10.89 -2.83 26.30
C HIS A 149 -10.74 -3.99 27.29
N ILE A 150 -9.62 -4.72 27.23
CA ILE A 150 -9.43 -5.96 27.99
C ILE A 150 -9.20 -5.76 29.49
N ASP A 151 -8.55 -4.66 29.89
CA ASP A 151 -8.12 -4.45 31.28
C ASP A 151 -8.36 -3.02 31.79
N GLY A 152 -9.01 -2.16 30.98
CA GLY A 152 -9.35 -0.80 31.33
C GLY A 152 -8.15 0.14 31.48
N LYS A 153 -6.92 -0.31 31.15
CA LYS A 153 -5.73 0.52 31.33
C LYS A 153 -5.62 1.56 30.23
N LYS A 154 -5.24 2.77 30.64
CA LYS A 154 -4.91 3.86 29.73
C LYS A 154 -3.41 3.87 29.48
N PRO A 155 -2.96 3.99 28.21
CA PRO A 155 -1.54 4.17 27.95
C PRO A 155 -0.99 5.44 28.61
N CYS A 156 -1.80 6.50 28.76
CA CYS A 156 -1.37 7.74 29.42
C CYS A 156 -1.00 7.59 30.90
N ASP A 157 -1.57 6.59 31.59
CA ASP A 157 -1.34 6.34 33.01
C ASP A 157 -0.06 5.53 33.23
N ARG A 158 0.46 4.88 32.18
CA ARG A 158 1.72 4.16 32.23
C ARG A 158 2.89 5.15 32.14
N LEU A 159 3.49 5.50 33.28
CA LEU A 159 4.69 6.33 33.37
C LEU A 159 5.94 5.46 33.61
N HIS A 160 6.97 5.60 32.79
CA HIS A 160 8.25 4.90 32.91
C HIS A 160 9.25 5.67 33.75
N ARG A 161 10.33 5.00 34.19
CA ARG A 161 11.38 5.63 35.02
C ARG A 161 12.10 6.76 34.30
N ASP A 162 12.17 6.72 32.97
CA ASP A 162 12.77 7.75 32.13
C ASP A 162 11.83 8.95 31.88
N GLY A 163 10.63 8.95 32.47
CA GLY A 163 9.62 9.99 32.32
C GLY A 163 8.75 9.85 31.06
N SER A 164 8.99 8.84 30.22
CA SER A 164 8.14 8.55 29.06
C SER A 164 6.80 7.95 29.49
N ARG A 165 5.78 8.15 28.65
CA ARG A 165 4.42 7.60 28.83
C ARG A 165 4.06 6.63 27.71
N GLY A 166 3.00 5.86 27.91
CA GLY A 166 2.51 4.88 26.93
C GLY A 166 3.09 3.49 27.15
N PHE A 167 2.63 2.54 26.33
CA PHE A 167 3.12 1.17 26.40
C PHE A 167 4.42 1.00 25.59
N THR A 168 5.35 0.21 26.11
CA THR A 168 6.54 -0.20 25.38
C THR A 168 6.27 -1.43 24.50
N ALA A 169 7.26 -1.77 23.65
CA ALA A 169 7.19 -2.98 22.83
C ALA A 169 7.16 -4.27 23.67
N ASP A 170 7.64 -4.22 24.92
CA ASP A 170 7.62 -5.37 25.84
C ASP A 170 6.28 -5.47 26.60
N GLU A 171 5.46 -4.43 26.54
CA GLU A 171 4.19 -4.31 27.27
C GLU A 171 2.96 -4.49 26.38
N ASP A 172 3.13 -4.32 25.07
CA ASP A 172 2.03 -4.30 24.10
C ASP A 172 2.51 -4.74 22.70
N ASP A 173 1.98 -5.87 22.23
CA ASP A 173 2.33 -6.48 20.94
C ASP A 173 2.01 -5.55 19.76
N ALA A 174 0.94 -4.75 19.85
CA ALA A 174 0.60 -3.81 18.79
C ALA A 174 1.69 -2.74 18.64
N VAL A 175 2.23 -2.25 19.76
CA VAL A 175 3.38 -1.32 19.76
C VAL A 175 4.63 -2.00 19.23
N MET A 176 4.87 -3.26 19.61
CA MET A 176 6.03 -4.03 19.15
C MET A 176 6.07 -4.15 17.63
N PHE A 177 5.00 -4.68 17.02
CA PHE A 177 4.89 -4.85 15.58
C PHE A 177 4.91 -3.53 14.83
N TYR A 178 4.21 -2.51 15.35
CA TYR A 178 4.21 -1.19 14.72
C TYR A 178 5.60 -0.54 14.71
N LYS A 179 6.39 -0.69 15.80
CA LYS A 179 7.78 -0.21 15.81
C LYS A 179 8.67 -0.95 14.82
N ARG A 180 8.44 -2.24 14.58
CA ARG A 180 9.14 -3.00 13.53
C ARG A 180 8.73 -2.47 12.14
N TYR A 181 7.44 -2.26 11.90
CA TYR A 181 6.91 -1.64 10.67
C TYR A 181 7.59 -0.29 10.37
N LEU A 182 7.66 0.61 11.38
CA LEU A 182 8.29 1.93 11.24
C LEU A 182 9.76 1.86 10.81
N LYS A 183 10.50 0.80 11.20
CA LYS A 183 11.90 0.62 10.77
C LYS A 183 11.98 0.33 9.27
N VAL A 184 11.09 -0.52 8.76
CA VAL A 184 11.00 -0.84 7.33
C VAL A 184 10.56 0.40 6.55
N GLN A 185 9.51 1.07 7.01
CA GLN A 185 9.02 2.31 6.39
C GLN A 185 10.13 3.37 6.30
N ARG A 186 10.86 3.61 7.39
CA ARG A 186 11.95 4.61 7.41
C ARG A 186 13.08 4.24 6.46
N ARG A 187 13.48 2.96 6.42
CA ARG A 187 14.50 2.43 5.50
C ARG A 187 14.13 2.74 4.05
N VAL A 188 12.89 2.51 3.65
CA VAL A 188 12.41 2.80 2.28
C VAL A 188 12.30 4.30 2.03
N PHE A 189 11.77 5.06 2.98
CA PHE A 189 11.63 6.51 2.87
C PHE A 189 12.97 7.22 2.68
N ASP A 190 14.01 6.78 3.40
CA ASP A 190 15.37 7.34 3.28
C ASP A 190 15.99 7.08 1.90
N MET A 191 15.58 6.01 1.20
CA MET A 191 16.00 5.71 -0.17
C MET A 191 15.21 6.49 -1.22
N ASN A 192 13.88 6.54 -1.09
CA ASN A 192 13.01 7.28 -2.01
C ASN A 192 11.82 7.90 -1.28
N ARG A 193 11.90 9.20 -0.99
CA ARG A 193 10.83 9.97 -0.32
C ARG A 193 9.54 10.12 -1.14
N ARG A 194 9.63 9.95 -2.46
CA ARG A 194 8.49 10.08 -3.37
C ARG A 194 7.71 8.78 -3.51
N PHE A 195 8.32 7.65 -3.18
CA PHE A 195 7.67 6.35 -3.23
C PHE A 195 6.51 6.30 -2.24
N ASN A 196 5.32 6.04 -2.76
CA ASN A 196 4.13 5.91 -1.95
C ASN A 196 4.09 4.51 -1.30
N PHE A 197 4.93 4.34 -0.27
CA PHE A 197 5.09 3.08 0.43
C PHE A 197 3.78 2.60 1.07
N GLU A 198 3.04 3.53 1.69
CA GLU A 198 1.78 3.22 2.36
C GLU A 198 0.72 2.69 1.39
N LEU A 199 0.60 3.29 0.20
CA LEU A 199 -0.29 2.80 -0.86
C LEU A 199 0.02 1.33 -1.20
N CYS A 200 1.31 1.00 -1.36
CA CYS A 200 1.74 -0.35 -1.67
C CYS A 200 1.42 -1.32 -0.54
N VAL A 201 1.69 -0.95 0.71
CA VAL A 201 1.40 -1.78 1.89
C VAL A 201 -0.10 -2.06 2.00
N LYS A 202 -0.96 -1.02 1.92
CA LYS A 202 -2.41 -1.20 2.10
C LYS A 202 -3.15 -1.71 0.87
N ARG A 203 -2.52 -1.79 -0.30
CA ARG A 203 -3.17 -2.14 -1.58
C ARG A 203 -4.03 -3.42 -1.49
N PRO A 204 -3.52 -4.57 -1.01
CA PRO A 204 -4.29 -5.82 -1.02
C PRO A 204 -5.53 -5.79 -0.11
N PHE A 205 -5.53 -4.92 0.90
CA PHE A 205 -6.60 -4.82 1.90
C PHE A 205 -7.87 -4.16 1.35
N GLU A 206 -7.84 -3.53 0.16
CA GLU A 206 -9.07 -3.08 -0.50
C GLU A 206 -10.04 -4.22 -0.77
N ALA A 207 -9.53 -5.46 -0.88
CA ALA A 207 -10.32 -6.64 -1.14
C ALA A 207 -11.27 -6.95 0.04
N LEU A 208 -10.97 -6.43 1.23
CA LEU A 208 -11.77 -6.54 2.44
C LEU A 208 -12.80 -5.43 2.60
N SER A 209 -12.68 -4.31 1.87
CA SER A 209 -13.60 -3.17 1.99
C SER A 209 -14.75 -3.25 0.99
N ASP A 210 -15.99 -3.05 1.47
CA ASP A 210 -17.16 -2.84 0.60
C ASP A 210 -17.17 -1.43 0.01
N GLU A 211 -16.56 -0.46 0.70
CA GLU A 211 -16.46 0.93 0.29
C GLU A 211 -15.09 1.22 -0.34
N ARG A 212 -14.77 0.55 -1.45
CA ARG A 212 -13.51 0.81 -2.18
C ARG A 212 -13.32 2.28 -2.56
N HIS A 213 -14.42 3.02 -2.67
CA HIS A 213 -14.41 4.44 -2.98
C HIS A 213 -13.94 5.33 -1.81
N THR A 214 -13.91 4.85 -0.56
CA THR A 214 -13.39 5.59 0.61
C THR A 214 -12.04 5.08 1.08
N PHE A 215 -11.62 3.89 0.64
CA PHE A 215 -10.38 3.24 1.08
C PHE A 215 -9.08 4.00 0.72
N TYR A 216 -9.08 4.69 -0.43
CA TYR A 216 -7.94 5.47 -0.91
C TYR A 216 -8.24 6.96 -0.91
N CYS A 217 -7.24 7.76 -0.56
CA CYS A 217 -7.28 9.20 -0.76
C CYS A 217 -7.24 9.52 -2.28
N LYS A 218 -7.48 10.78 -2.64
CA LYS A 218 -7.58 11.18 -4.05
C LYS A 218 -6.28 10.93 -4.80
N GLU A 219 -5.15 11.26 -4.18
CA GLU A 219 -3.81 11.13 -4.74
C GLU A 219 -3.48 9.66 -5.04
N GLU A 220 -3.77 8.77 -4.09
CA GLU A 220 -3.57 7.32 -4.25
C GLU A 220 -4.42 6.74 -5.38
N LYS A 221 -5.67 7.18 -5.53
CA LYS A 221 -6.52 6.76 -6.66
C LYS A 221 -5.93 7.18 -8.00
N MET A 222 -5.42 8.40 -8.10
CA MET A 222 -4.77 8.88 -9.33
C MET A 222 -3.53 8.04 -9.67
N GLU A 223 -2.77 7.62 -8.66
CA GLU A 223 -1.60 6.77 -8.82
C GLU A 223 -1.96 5.35 -9.28
N ILE A 224 -2.99 4.74 -8.67
CA ILE A 224 -3.56 3.46 -9.11
C ILE A 224 -4.06 3.54 -10.56
N ASP A 225 -4.83 4.58 -10.90
CA ASP A 225 -5.40 4.78 -12.23
C ASP A 225 -4.29 4.93 -13.29
N LEU A 226 -3.25 5.70 -12.98
CA LEU A 226 -2.09 5.87 -13.84
C LEU A 226 -1.37 4.54 -14.07
N ALA A 227 -1.04 3.80 -13.01
CA ALA A 227 -0.37 2.50 -13.11
C ALA A 227 -1.19 1.51 -13.95
N THR A 228 -2.52 1.50 -13.75
CA THR A 228 -3.45 0.66 -14.53
C THR A 228 -3.46 1.04 -16.01
N LYS A 229 -3.48 2.33 -16.35
CA LYS A 229 -3.42 2.80 -17.74
C LYS A 229 -2.09 2.44 -18.40
N VAL A 230 -0.97 2.66 -17.71
CA VAL A 230 0.37 2.30 -18.19
C VAL A 230 0.47 0.80 -18.46
N LYS A 231 -0.09 -0.03 -17.59
CA LYS A 231 -0.13 -1.49 -17.79
C LYS A 231 -0.92 -1.85 -19.06
N LYS A 232 -2.12 -1.28 -19.24
CA LYS A 232 -2.92 -1.50 -20.47
C LYS A 232 -2.20 -1.05 -21.74
N LEU A 233 -1.47 0.07 -21.69
CA LEU A 233 -0.65 0.53 -22.80
C LEU A 233 0.45 -0.48 -23.14
N GLN A 234 1.17 -0.95 -22.12
CA GLN A 234 2.21 -1.94 -22.29
C GLN A 234 1.67 -3.24 -22.89
N ASP A 235 0.56 -3.76 -22.38
CA ASP A 235 -0.04 -5.00 -22.87
C ASP A 235 -0.50 -4.86 -24.34
N ARG A 236 -1.08 -3.71 -24.70
CA ARG A 236 -1.41 -3.40 -26.10
C ARG A 236 -0.17 -3.34 -26.99
N TYR A 237 0.90 -2.69 -26.53
CA TYR A 237 2.15 -2.60 -27.28
C TYR A 237 2.77 -3.98 -27.50
N THR A 238 2.82 -4.83 -26.46
CA THR A 238 3.29 -6.22 -26.57
C THR A 238 2.44 -7.03 -27.54
N LEU A 239 1.12 -6.91 -27.49
CA LEU A 239 0.21 -7.58 -28.43
C LEU A 239 0.44 -7.10 -29.87
N ASN A 240 0.58 -5.80 -30.09
CA ASN A 240 0.83 -5.22 -31.41
C ASN A 240 2.18 -5.69 -31.98
N LEU A 241 3.22 -5.80 -31.16
CA LEU A 241 4.50 -6.39 -31.55
C LEU A 241 4.36 -7.86 -31.96
N ALA A 242 3.61 -8.66 -31.19
CA ALA A 242 3.35 -10.06 -31.50
C ALA A 242 2.54 -10.23 -32.80
N GLN A 243 1.67 -9.26 -33.13
CA GLN A 243 0.90 -9.21 -34.38
C GLN A 243 1.68 -8.59 -35.55
N ALA A 244 2.98 -8.34 -35.40
CA ALA A 244 3.84 -7.72 -36.40
C ALA A 244 3.30 -6.37 -36.93
N LYS A 245 2.58 -5.60 -36.10
CA LYS A 245 2.22 -4.23 -36.46
C LYS A 245 3.50 -3.41 -36.65
N GLY A 246 3.54 -2.64 -37.73
CA GLY A 246 4.72 -1.94 -38.23
C GLY A 246 5.16 -0.76 -37.37
N TYR A 247 5.72 -1.04 -36.19
CA TYR A 247 6.56 -0.09 -35.46
C TYR A 247 7.98 -0.16 -36.03
N ASP A 248 8.51 0.98 -36.45
CA ASP A 248 9.93 1.07 -36.78
C ASP A 248 10.81 1.03 -35.52
N LEU A 249 12.14 1.04 -35.68
CA LEU A 249 13.05 0.98 -34.53
C LEU A 249 12.93 2.22 -33.62
N LEU A 250 12.67 3.39 -34.20
CA LEU A 250 12.56 4.65 -33.47
C LEU A 250 11.26 4.68 -32.64
N ASP A 251 10.15 4.24 -33.22
CA ASP A 251 8.87 4.07 -32.53
C ASP A 251 9.03 3.16 -31.31
N LYS A 252 9.70 2.00 -31.48
CA LYS A 252 9.94 1.05 -30.39
C LYS A 252 10.75 1.66 -29.25
N LEU A 253 11.84 2.35 -29.58
CA LEU A 253 12.71 3.01 -28.59
C LEU A 253 11.94 4.10 -27.84
N MET A 254 11.15 4.91 -28.56
CA MET A 254 10.40 6.01 -27.98
C MET A 254 9.24 5.54 -27.09
N ILE A 255 8.47 4.53 -27.53
CA ILE A 255 7.42 3.91 -26.70
C ILE A 255 8.03 3.35 -25.42
N ASN A 256 9.17 2.64 -25.51
CA ASN A 256 9.85 2.10 -24.34
C ASN A 256 10.35 3.20 -23.39
N ALA A 257 10.90 4.30 -23.93
CA ALA A 257 11.35 5.43 -23.12
C ALA A 257 10.18 6.14 -22.43
N LEU A 258 9.08 6.41 -23.12
CA LEU A 258 7.89 7.04 -22.54
C LEU A 258 7.24 6.14 -21.47
N LEU A 259 7.16 4.83 -21.72
CA LEU A 259 6.71 3.87 -20.70
C LEU A 259 7.62 3.86 -19.47
N ALA A 260 8.93 4.07 -19.63
CA ALA A 260 9.87 4.21 -18.52
C ALA A 260 9.66 5.54 -17.76
N TYR A 261 9.50 6.67 -18.46
CA TYR A 261 9.24 7.98 -17.82
C TYR A 261 7.89 8.03 -17.11
N LEU A 262 6.88 7.33 -17.62
CA LEU A 262 5.58 7.20 -16.94
C LEU A 262 5.68 6.47 -15.60
N ARG A 263 6.73 5.65 -15.43
CA ARG A 263 7.05 4.95 -14.18
C ARG A 263 7.99 5.76 -13.29
N ASP A 264 8.54 6.85 -13.79
CA ASP A 264 9.48 7.67 -13.04
C ASP A 264 8.74 8.59 -12.08
N GLU A 265 8.84 8.26 -10.78
CA GLU A 265 8.26 9.03 -9.69
C GLU A 265 8.85 10.46 -9.57
N THR A 266 9.97 10.72 -10.23
CA THR A 266 10.59 12.04 -10.25
C THR A 266 9.90 13.01 -11.22
N ALA A 267 9.18 12.50 -12.22
CA ALA A 267 8.43 13.30 -13.18
C ALA A 267 7.20 13.96 -12.54
N THR A 268 6.90 15.20 -12.94
CA THR A 268 5.70 15.92 -12.46
C THR A 268 4.42 15.26 -12.99
N VAL A 269 3.30 15.46 -12.30
CA VAL A 269 1.98 14.93 -12.73
C VAL A 269 1.65 15.40 -14.15
N ALA A 270 1.85 16.68 -14.45
CA ALA A 270 1.62 17.24 -15.79
C ALA A 270 2.53 16.63 -16.87
N ALA A 271 3.80 16.33 -16.53
CA ALA A 271 4.70 15.64 -17.46
C ALA A 271 4.22 14.21 -17.71
N ARG A 272 3.79 13.48 -16.69
CA ARG A 272 3.26 12.12 -16.84
C ARG A 272 1.96 12.08 -17.65
N GLU A 273 1.05 13.04 -17.47
CA GLU A 273 -0.15 13.15 -18.32
C GLU A 273 0.20 13.38 -19.79
N SER A 274 1.17 14.25 -20.07
CA SER A 274 1.68 14.48 -21.43
C SER A 274 2.31 13.22 -22.03
N TYR A 275 3.18 12.53 -21.28
CA TYR A 275 3.79 11.28 -21.72
C TYR A 275 2.76 10.18 -21.96
N LEU A 276 1.69 10.14 -21.16
CA LEU A 276 0.62 9.15 -21.31
C LEU A 276 -0.11 9.35 -22.65
N SER A 277 -0.50 10.60 -22.95
CA SER A 277 -1.15 10.93 -24.22
C SER A 277 -0.22 10.68 -25.42
N GLN A 278 1.08 10.99 -25.31
CA GLN A 278 2.05 10.71 -26.37
C GLN A 278 2.21 9.20 -26.61
N THR A 279 2.29 8.41 -25.53
CA THR A 279 2.42 6.94 -25.60
C THR A 279 1.18 6.32 -26.23
N GLU A 280 -0.01 6.76 -25.85
CA GLU A 280 -1.28 6.36 -26.47
C GLU A 280 -1.26 6.60 -27.98
N ARG A 281 -0.90 7.81 -28.41
CA ARG A 281 -0.91 8.17 -29.84
C ARG A 281 0.05 7.34 -30.67
N LEU A 282 1.23 7.05 -30.14
CA LEU A 282 2.25 6.23 -30.81
C LEU A 282 1.81 4.78 -30.91
N ILE A 283 1.27 4.20 -29.83
CA ILE A 283 0.79 2.81 -29.84
C ILE A 283 -0.41 2.66 -30.79
N ASP A 284 -1.31 3.64 -30.83
CA ASP A 284 -2.51 3.61 -31.68
C ASP A 284 -2.24 4.03 -33.13
N GLY A 285 -1.01 4.41 -33.48
CA GLY A 285 -0.61 4.78 -34.84
C GLY A 285 -1.18 6.11 -35.35
N SER A 286 -1.74 6.92 -34.45
CA SER A 286 -2.39 8.21 -34.76
C SER A 286 -1.41 9.34 -35.06
N VAL A 287 -0.13 9.19 -34.68
CA VAL A 287 0.94 10.13 -34.97
C VAL A 287 2.16 9.31 -35.39
N LYS A 288 2.51 9.37 -36.68
CA LYS A 288 3.89 9.11 -37.12
C LYS A 288 4.60 10.45 -37.04
N PHE A 289 5.69 10.53 -36.26
CA PHE A 289 6.51 11.73 -36.31
C PHE A 289 7.01 11.92 -37.74
N PRO A 290 7.14 13.17 -38.24
CA PRO A 290 7.68 13.39 -39.56
C PRO A 290 9.07 12.78 -39.58
N HIS A 291 9.24 11.72 -40.38
CA HIS A 291 10.55 11.19 -40.68
C HIS A 291 11.35 12.37 -41.22
N THR A 292 12.41 12.78 -40.53
CA THR A 292 13.47 13.55 -41.17
C THR A 292 13.98 12.66 -42.28
N THR A 293 13.45 12.86 -43.48
CA THR A 293 14.06 12.38 -44.71
C THR A 293 15.52 12.73 -44.63
N SER A 294 16.37 11.70 -44.59
CA SER A 294 17.79 11.85 -44.88
C SER A 294 17.92 12.74 -46.11
N PRO A 295 18.83 13.72 -46.13
CA PRO A 295 19.14 14.39 -47.38
C PRO A 295 19.58 13.28 -48.34
N LYS A 296 18.94 13.24 -49.51
CA LYS A 296 19.39 12.40 -50.61
C LYS A 296 20.80 12.87 -50.98
N GLU A 297 21.82 12.21 -50.45
CA GLU A 297 23.17 12.24 -51.04
C GLU A 297 23.07 11.54 -52.38
N GLY A 298 22.88 12.34 -53.42
CA GLY A 298 22.64 11.87 -54.77
C GLY A 298 22.06 12.99 -55.62
N VAL A 299 22.76 14.13 -55.66
CA VAL A 299 22.56 15.13 -56.71
C VAL A 299 23.94 15.51 -57.24
N ASP A 300 24.11 15.24 -58.53
CA ASP A 300 25.21 15.56 -59.41
C ASP A 300 25.89 16.90 -59.10
N VAL A 301 27.21 16.84 -58.95
CA VAL A 301 28.09 18.00 -59.11
C VAL A 301 28.34 18.14 -60.61
N ASP A 302 27.44 18.85 -61.29
CA ASP A 302 27.68 19.25 -62.67
C ASP A 302 28.39 20.62 -62.72
N ARG A 303 29.51 20.57 -63.46
CA ARG A 303 30.42 21.61 -63.93
C ARG A 303 29.86 23.03 -64.03
N ILE A 304 30.65 23.99 -63.56
CA ILE A 304 30.77 25.30 -64.24
C ILE A 304 32.26 25.59 -64.44
N ALA A 305 32.57 25.99 -65.67
CA ALA A 305 33.87 26.39 -66.19
C ALA A 305 34.34 27.75 -65.65
#